data_AF-A0A9R1GBW0-F1
#
_entry.id   AF-A0A9R1GBW0-F1
#
_cell.length_a   1.000
_cell.length_b   1.000
_cell.length_c   1.000
_cell.angle_alpha   90.00
_cell.angle_beta   90.00
_cell.angle_gamma   90.00
#
_symmetry.space_group_name_H-M   'P 1'
#
loop_
_entity.id
_entity.type
_entity.pdbx_description
1 polymer ?
#
loop_
_entity_poly.entity_id
_entity_poly.type
_entity_poly.pdbx_seq_one_letter_code
_entity_poly.pdbx_strand_id
1 'polypeptide(L)'
;MSAAQIRAEINGLIASKFAEGTVDQYFLQLYVMWRYKNIRKGMVVEVMERFLQDADKILTEIAVLLSAPLSLWCRHSRLFGNQPQLDYDKVEGIADQLEGCSSSSVGAKRVNLSCVEYFHPEATTEEGNQIVVDFRKVDALVQQLKGCSSSVGANKLSVSCMHFRRFNHSKTKEGYLIALAPIMNEFCDVRNMFLTILQMEEQVDALGPKY
;
A
#
# COMPACT_ATOMS: atom_id res chain seq x y z
N MET A 1 19.80 -9.99 -22.10
CA MET A 1 18.66 -9.39 -22.81
C MET A 1 19.14 -8.14 -23.53
N SER A 2 18.57 -7.80 -24.68
CA SER A 2 18.87 -6.53 -25.36
C SER A 2 18.16 -5.36 -24.66
N ALA A 3 18.65 -4.13 -24.84
CA ALA A 3 17.99 -2.95 -24.29
C ALA A 3 16.52 -2.81 -24.77
N ALA A 4 16.21 -3.30 -25.98
CA ALA A 4 14.85 -3.33 -26.50
C ALA A 4 13.96 -4.36 -25.78
N GLN A 5 14.49 -5.53 -25.46
CA GLN A 5 13.78 -6.56 -24.69
C GLN A 5 13.46 -6.07 -23.27
N ILE A 6 14.44 -5.50 -22.57
CA ILE A 6 14.25 -4.97 -21.22
C ILE A 6 13.19 -3.85 -21.22
N ARG A 7 13.20 -2.97 -22.25
CA ARG A 7 12.16 -1.94 -22.41
C ARG A 7 10.77 -2.53 -22.62
N ALA A 8 10.64 -3.61 -23.38
CA ALA A 8 9.37 -4.30 -23.55
C ALA A 8 8.86 -4.89 -22.23
N GLU A 9 9.76 -5.47 -21.42
CA GLU A 9 9.42 -5.99 -20.08
C GLU A 9 8.98 -4.88 -19.13
N ILE A 10 9.69 -3.74 -19.07
CA ILE A 10 9.28 -2.58 -18.27
C ILE A 10 7.88 -2.12 -18.69
N ASN A 11 7.63 -1.95 -19.99
CA ASN A 11 6.34 -1.50 -20.48
C ASN A 11 5.21 -2.50 -20.14
N GLY A 12 5.49 -3.81 -20.23
CA GLY A 12 4.54 -4.85 -19.83
C GLY A 12 4.22 -4.80 -18.34
N LEU A 13 5.24 -4.61 -17.49
CA LEU A 13 5.06 -4.45 -16.04
C LEU A 13 4.20 -3.22 -15.71
N ILE A 14 4.50 -2.07 -16.33
CA ILE A 14 3.74 -0.84 -16.12
C ILE A 14 2.29 -1.00 -16.57
N ALA A 15 2.06 -1.61 -17.74
CA ALA A 15 0.71 -1.86 -18.24
C ALA A 15 -0.10 -2.77 -17.29
N SER A 16 0.52 -3.84 -16.78
CA SER A 16 -0.11 -4.72 -15.78
C SER A 16 -0.46 -3.95 -14.51
N LYS A 17 0.49 -3.20 -13.96
CA LYS A 17 0.31 -2.47 -12.69
C LYS A 17 -0.68 -1.31 -12.81
N PHE A 18 -0.77 -0.68 -13.97
CA PHE A 18 -1.81 0.30 -14.27
C PHE A 18 -3.19 -0.36 -14.37
N ALA A 19 -3.32 -1.48 -15.08
CA ALA A 19 -4.58 -2.22 -15.20
C ALA A 19 -5.05 -2.79 -13.84
N GLU A 20 -4.10 -3.20 -12.98
CA GLU A 20 -4.38 -3.60 -11.60
C GLU A 20 -4.83 -2.41 -10.74
N GLY A 21 -4.56 -1.17 -11.14
CA GLY A 21 -4.84 0.05 -10.36
C GLY A 21 -3.75 0.40 -9.33
N THR A 22 -2.64 -0.35 -9.28
CA THR A 22 -1.50 -0.07 -8.38
C THR A 22 -0.95 1.34 -8.62
N VAL A 23 -0.89 1.75 -9.89
CA VAL A 23 -0.48 3.10 -10.31
C VAL A 23 -1.51 3.74 -11.23
N ASP A 24 -1.56 5.07 -11.27
CA ASP A 24 -2.50 5.85 -12.09
C ASP A 24 -1.85 6.57 -13.29
N GLN A 25 -2.63 7.45 -13.92
CA GLN A 25 -2.21 8.26 -15.06
C GLN A 25 -1.08 9.24 -14.69
N TYR A 26 -1.00 9.68 -13.43
CA TYR A 26 0.08 10.55 -12.97
C TYR A 26 1.42 9.79 -13.00
N PHE A 27 1.45 8.53 -12.55
CA PHE A 27 2.65 7.70 -12.68
C PHE A 27 3.09 7.55 -14.14
N LEU A 28 2.14 7.36 -15.08
CA LEU A 28 2.46 7.27 -16.50
C LEU A 28 3.13 8.56 -17.02
N GLN A 29 2.64 9.73 -16.60
CA GLN A 29 3.26 11.01 -16.95
C GLN A 29 4.68 11.13 -16.39
N LEU A 30 4.87 10.71 -15.14
CA LEU A 30 6.17 10.68 -14.46
C LEU A 30 7.16 9.76 -15.21
N TYR A 31 6.72 8.58 -15.62
CA TYR A 31 7.54 7.62 -16.38
C TYR A 31 7.86 8.12 -17.79
N VAL A 32 6.91 8.71 -18.53
CA VAL A 32 7.20 9.34 -19.83
C VAL A 32 8.23 10.45 -19.69
N MET A 33 8.15 11.24 -18.61
CA MET A 33 9.12 12.29 -18.32
C MET A 33 10.52 11.73 -18.06
N TRP A 34 10.64 10.62 -17.34
CA TRP A 34 11.89 9.90 -17.12
C TRP A 34 12.51 9.44 -18.45
N ARG A 35 11.68 8.89 -19.34
CA ARG A 35 12.11 8.28 -20.60
C ARG A 35 12.52 9.27 -21.69
N TYR A 36 11.83 10.39 -21.81
CA TYR A 36 11.97 11.29 -22.95
C TYR A 36 12.94 12.45 -22.69
N LYS A 37 13.24 12.78 -21.42
CA LYS A 37 14.11 13.91 -21.08
C LYS A 37 15.25 13.45 -20.19
N ASN A 38 16.40 13.15 -20.77
CA ASN A 38 17.63 12.80 -20.04
C ASN A 38 17.94 13.78 -18.88
N ILE A 39 17.58 15.05 -19.01
CA ILE A 39 17.74 16.08 -17.96
C ILE A 39 16.88 15.79 -16.72
N ARG A 40 15.70 15.18 -16.88
CA ARG A 40 14.74 14.91 -15.79
C ARG A 40 14.77 13.48 -15.29
N LYS A 41 15.59 12.60 -15.88
CA LYS A 41 15.80 11.23 -15.41
C LYS A 41 16.22 11.19 -13.94
N GLY A 42 17.23 11.98 -13.56
CA GLY A 42 17.66 12.08 -12.16
C GLY A 42 16.56 12.56 -11.22
N MET A 43 15.77 13.56 -11.65
CA MET A 43 14.64 14.09 -10.86
C MET A 43 13.55 13.03 -10.63
N VAL A 44 13.19 12.25 -11.65
CA VAL A 44 12.16 11.21 -11.49
C VAL A 44 12.63 10.08 -10.58
N VAL A 45 13.88 9.63 -10.75
CA VAL A 45 14.50 8.64 -9.86
C VAL A 45 14.50 9.14 -8.42
N GLU A 46 14.92 10.38 -8.19
CA GLU A 46 14.92 11.00 -6.86
C GLU A 46 13.52 11.05 -6.24
N VAL A 47 12.49 11.40 -7.02
CA VAL A 47 11.09 11.41 -6.56
C VAL A 47 10.63 10.02 -6.14
N MET A 48 10.95 8.99 -6.92
CA MET A 48 10.59 7.60 -6.61
C MET A 48 11.33 7.08 -5.38
N GLU A 49 12.64 7.30 -5.29
CA GLU A 49 13.47 6.90 -4.15
C GLU A 49 13.06 7.63 -2.87
N ARG A 50 12.76 8.94 -2.97
CA ARG A 50 12.30 9.73 -1.84
C ARG A 50 10.96 9.21 -1.30
N PHE A 51 10.03 8.88 -2.19
CA PHE A 51 8.79 8.22 -1.80
C PHE A 51 9.05 6.91 -1.05
N LEU A 52 9.93 6.04 -1.54
CA LEU A 52 10.25 4.77 -0.89
C LEU A 52 10.81 5.00 0.52
N GLN A 53 11.77 5.91 0.66
CA GLN A 53 12.39 6.26 1.95
C GLN A 53 11.37 6.84 2.94
N ASP A 54 10.56 7.82 2.49
CA ASP A 54 9.57 8.47 3.35
C ASP A 54 8.48 7.47 3.77
N ALA A 55 8.00 6.62 2.85
CA ALA A 55 7.01 5.59 3.15
C ALA A 55 7.56 4.52 4.12
N ASP A 56 8.76 4.00 3.91
CA ASP A 56 9.39 3.04 4.83
C ASP A 56 9.58 3.65 6.23
N LYS A 57 9.97 4.92 6.32
CA LYS A 57 10.09 5.64 7.59
C LYS A 57 8.74 5.82 8.29
N ILE A 58 7.74 6.31 7.56
CA ILE A 58 6.38 6.54 8.08
C ILE A 58 5.80 5.24 8.61
N LEU A 59 5.88 4.19 7.81
CA LEU A 59 5.46 2.87 8.21
C LEU A 59 6.27 2.50 9.46
N THR A 60 7.60 2.48 9.44
CA THR A 60 8.39 2.03 10.62
C THR A 60 7.98 2.74 11.91
N GLU A 61 7.66 4.03 11.84
CA GLU A 61 7.14 4.79 12.98
C GLU A 61 5.76 4.31 13.45
N ILE A 62 4.84 3.99 12.53
CA ILE A 62 3.56 3.34 12.85
C ILE A 62 3.78 1.98 13.55
N ALA A 63 4.74 1.16 13.11
CA ALA A 63 5.04 -0.13 13.75
C ALA A 63 5.46 0.05 15.20
N VAL A 64 6.33 1.03 15.45
CA VAL A 64 6.81 1.37 16.79
C VAL A 64 5.66 1.83 17.67
N LEU A 65 4.80 2.73 17.17
CA LEU A 65 3.63 3.23 17.92
C LEU A 65 2.65 2.12 18.29
N LEU A 66 2.45 1.15 17.40
CA LEU A 66 1.59 0.00 17.64
C LEU A 66 2.30 -1.14 18.38
N SER A 67 3.61 -1.04 18.65
CA SER A 67 4.43 -2.15 19.16
C SER A 67 4.18 -3.44 18.37
N ALA A 68 4.19 -3.31 17.04
CA ALA A 68 3.95 -4.40 16.10
C ALA A 68 5.28 -4.86 15.48
N PRO A 69 5.53 -6.17 15.36
CA PRO A 69 6.76 -6.64 14.74
C PRO A 69 6.79 -6.28 13.25
N LEU A 70 7.87 -5.62 12.80
CA LEU A 70 8.12 -5.28 11.39
C LEU A 70 8.08 -6.50 10.45
N SER A 71 8.22 -7.72 10.98
CA SER A 71 8.05 -8.94 10.21
C SER A 71 6.62 -9.20 9.73
N LEU A 72 5.60 -8.55 10.31
CA LEU A 72 4.23 -8.61 9.81
C LEU A 72 4.07 -7.86 8.48
N TRP A 73 5.03 -6.98 8.16
CA TRP A 73 4.83 -5.90 7.18
C TRP A 73 5.36 -6.24 5.79
N CYS A 74 6.11 -7.34 5.66
CA CYS A 74 6.65 -7.82 4.38
C CYS A 74 6.42 -9.33 4.16
N ARG A 75 5.71 -10.04 5.06
CA ARG A 75 5.58 -11.51 4.99
C ARG A 75 4.41 -12.00 4.12
N HIS A 76 3.50 -11.13 3.66
CA HIS A 76 2.29 -11.57 2.94
C HIS A 76 2.37 -11.57 1.41
N SER A 77 3.39 -10.98 0.77
CA SER A 77 3.51 -11.01 -0.71
C SER A 77 3.83 -12.40 -1.30
N ARG A 78 3.96 -13.46 -0.50
CA ARG A 78 4.27 -14.83 -0.99
C ARG A 78 3.16 -15.87 -0.80
N LEU A 79 2.03 -15.53 -0.19
CA LEU A 79 0.92 -16.48 0.05
C LEU A 79 -0.42 -16.11 -0.60
N PHE A 80 -0.58 -14.89 -1.11
CA PHE A 80 -1.80 -14.48 -1.81
C PHE A 80 -1.59 -14.38 -3.32
N GLY A 81 -1.26 -15.53 -3.94
CA GLY A 81 -1.24 -15.68 -5.39
C GLY A 81 -2.61 -15.81 -6.04
N ASN A 82 -3.71 -15.74 -5.27
CA ASN A 82 -5.08 -15.74 -5.77
C ASN A 82 -6.02 -15.14 -4.70
N GLN A 83 -6.32 -13.85 -4.77
CA GLN A 83 -7.52 -13.29 -4.15
C GLN A 83 -8.33 -12.54 -5.21
N PRO A 84 -9.66 -12.55 -5.10
CA PRO A 84 -10.54 -11.92 -6.09
C PRO A 84 -10.24 -10.43 -6.13
N GLN A 85 -10.10 -9.87 -7.33
CA GLN A 85 -10.00 -8.42 -7.50
C GLN A 85 -11.20 -7.76 -6.82
N LEU A 86 -10.93 -6.98 -5.78
CA LEU A 86 -11.95 -6.15 -5.14
C LEU A 86 -12.23 -4.98 -6.09
N ASP A 87 -13.35 -5.04 -6.77
CA ASP A 87 -13.88 -3.96 -7.60
C ASP A 87 -14.36 -2.84 -6.68
N TYR A 88 -13.52 -1.83 -6.49
CA TYR A 88 -13.79 -0.71 -5.59
C TYR A 88 -15.02 0.11 -6.03
N ASP A 89 -15.33 0.17 -7.33
CA ASP A 89 -16.53 0.85 -7.85
C ASP A 89 -17.81 0.09 -7.45
N LYS A 90 -17.73 -1.23 -7.39
CA LYS A 90 -18.82 -2.09 -6.91
C LYS A 90 -18.95 -2.07 -5.39
N VAL A 91 -17.86 -1.89 -4.65
CA VAL A 91 -17.86 -1.78 -3.19
C VAL A 91 -18.46 -0.45 -2.73
N GLU A 92 -18.22 0.66 -3.43
CA GLU A 92 -18.83 1.96 -3.14
C GLU A 92 -20.36 1.91 -3.37
N GLY A 93 -20.81 1.30 -4.46
CA GLY A 93 -22.25 1.08 -4.71
C GLY A 93 -22.94 0.14 -3.71
N ILE A 94 -22.22 -0.80 -3.10
CA ILE A 94 -22.74 -1.68 -2.04
C ILE A 94 -22.77 -0.96 -0.69
N ALA A 95 -21.76 -0.12 -0.40
CA ALA A 95 -21.73 0.71 0.81
C ALA A 95 -22.89 1.72 0.84
N ASP A 96 -23.20 2.36 -0.29
CA ASP A 96 -24.34 3.27 -0.43
C ASP A 96 -25.70 2.55 -0.29
N GLN A 97 -25.78 1.27 -0.72
CA GLN A 97 -26.99 0.44 -0.49
C GLN A 97 -27.14 -0.02 0.97
N LEU A 98 -26.04 -0.10 1.73
CA LEU A 98 -26.04 -0.52 3.13
C LEU A 98 -26.34 0.64 4.10
N GLU A 99 -25.94 1.88 3.79
CA GLU A 99 -26.28 3.05 4.60
C GLU A 99 -27.80 3.33 4.64
N GLY A 100 -28.56 2.85 3.66
CA GLY A 100 -30.03 2.95 3.63
C GLY A 100 -30.78 1.85 4.38
N CYS A 101 -30.12 0.77 4.81
CA CYS A 101 -30.78 -0.38 5.42
C CYS A 101 -30.86 -0.25 6.95
N SER A 102 -31.83 0.51 7.46
CA SER A 102 -32.26 0.45 8.86
C SER A 102 -33.01 -0.86 9.13
N SER A 103 -32.31 -1.99 9.26
CA SER A 103 -32.94 -3.23 9.71
C SER A 103 -32.48 -3.60 11.12
N SER A 104 -33.34 -3.27 12.08
CA SER A 104 -33.32 -3.73 13.48
C SER A 104 -33.57 -5.24 13.61
N SER A 105 -33.15 -6.04 12.64
CA SER A 105 -33.33 -7.49 12.68
C SER A 105 -32.11 -8.16 13.31
N VAL A 106 -32.38 -9.09 14.22
CA VAL A 106 -31.41 -9.87 15.02
C VAL A 106 -30.42 -10.69 14.14
N GLY A 107 -30.55 -10.65 12.81
CA GLY A 107 -29.64 -11.27 11.84
C GLY A 107 -28.40 -10.47 11.41
N ALA A 108 -28.33 -9.15 11.67
CA ALA A 108 -27.19 -8.32 11.23
C ALA A 108 -25.88 -8.54 12.03
N LYS A 109 -25.92 -9.35 13.10
CA LYS A 109 -24.73 -9.71 13.90
C LYS A 109 -23.91 -10.88 13.31
N ARG A 110 -24.20 -11.37 12.10
CA ARG A 110 -23.54 -12.57 11.54
C ARG A 110 -22.90 -12.41 10.15
N VAL A 111 -22.50 -11.19 9.77
CA VAL A 111 -21.64 -10.99 8.58
C VAL A 111 -20.35 -10.25 8.94
N ASN A 112 -19.58 -10.82 9.85
CA ASN A 112 -18.15 -10.52 10.00
C ASN A 112 -17.44 -11.74 10.61
N LEU A 113 -17.43 -12.85 9.87
CA LEU A 113 -16.74 -14.07 10.30
C LEU A 113 -16.17 -14.86 9.10
N SER A 114 -15.36 -14.20 8.28
CA SER A 114 -14.48 -14.90 7.35
C SER A 114 -13.18 -14.10 7.16
N CYS A 115 -12.33 -14.13 8.20
CA CYS A 115 -10.86 -14.01 8.16
C CYS A 115 -10.27 -13.86 9.59
N VAL A 116 -10.85 -14.54 10.59
CA VAL A 116 -10.21 -14.72 11.91
C VAL A 116 -9.85 -16.18 12.06
N GLU A 117 -8.74 -16.57 11.45
CA GLU A 117 -7.92 -17.64 11.97
C GLU A 117 -6.54 -17.04 12.18
N TYR A 118 -6.27 -16.53 13.38
CA TYR A 118 -4.98 -16.68 14.06
C TYR A 118 -5.14 -16.20 15.51
N PHE A 119 -4.88 -17.16 16.41
CA PHE A 119 -4.75 -17.07 17.87
C PHE A 119 -6.03 -17.00 18.72
N HIS A 120 -6.35 -18.14 19.34
CA HIS A 120 -7.14 -18.21 20.57
C HIS A 120 -6.27 -17.89 21.81
N PRO A 121 -6.87 -17.47 22.94
CA PRO A 121 -6.22 -16.73 24.00
C PRO A 121 -5.73 -17.63 25.14
N GLU A 122 -4.62 -17.25 25.78
CA GLU A 122 -4.32 -17.68 27.14
C GLU A 122 -4.27 -16.46 28.06
N ALA A 123 -5.05 -16.55 29.13
CA ALA A 123 -5.13 -15.58 30.20
C ALA A 123 -3.86 -15.61 31.05
N THR A 124 -3.40 -14.46 31.54
CA THR A 124 -3.03 -14.24 32.95
C THR A 124 -2.72 -12.77 33.20
N THR A 125 -3.22 -12.30 34.33
CA THR A 125 -3.03 -11.00 34.94
C THR A 125 -1.56 -10.81 35.31
N GLU A 126 -0.83 -9.88 34.69
CA GLU A 126 0.39 -9.31 35.28
C GLU A 126 0.54 -7.82 34.90
N GLU A 127 0.71 -6.98 35.91
CA GLU A 127 1.00 -5.55 35.84
C GLU A 127 2.35 -5.33 35.14
N GLY A 128 2.35 -4.55 34.05
CA GLY A 128 3.59 -4.20 33.36
C GLY A 128 3.37 -3.14 32.30
N ASN A 129 3.56 -1.87 32.67
CA ASN A 129 3.69 -0.68 31.81
C ASN A 129 2.80 -0.68 30.55
N GLN A 130 1.54 -0.25 30.70
CA GLN A 130 0.63 -0.10 29.58
C GLN A 130 1.18 0.96 28.60
N ILE A 131 1.75 0.51 27.47
CA ILE A 131 2.17 1.39 26.39
C ILE A 131 0.89 2.02 25.83
N VAL A 132 0.61 3.26 26.25
CA VAL A 132 -0.50 4.05 25.71
C VAL A 132 -0.17 4.35 24.25
N VAL A 133 -0.92 3.73 23.35
CA VAL A 133 -0.77 3.94 21.90
C VAL A 133 -1.32 5.32 21.54
N ASP A 134 -0.48 6.15 20.92
CA ASP A 134 -0.92 7.43 20.36
C ASP A 134 -1.57 7.23 18.98
N PHE A 135 -2.85 6.90 18.99
CA PHE A 135 -3.66 6.70 17.79
C PHE A 135 -3.78 7.96 16.92
N ARG A 136 -3.69 9.17 17.50
CA ARG A 136 -3.73 10.41 16.72
C ARG A 136 -2.47 10.55 15.87
N LYS A 137 -1.33 10.15 16.43
CA LYS A 137 -0.06 10.14 15.69
C LYS A 137 -0.07 9.11 14.57
N VAL A 138 -0.65 7.92 14.79
CA VAL A 138 -0.82 6.91 13.72
C VAL A 138 -1.69 7.46 12.59
N ASP A 139 -2.82 8.11 12.91
CA ASP A 139 -3.67 8.73 11.89
C ASP A 139 -2.94 9.81 11.08
N ALA A 140 -2.12 10.63 11.74
CA ALA A 140 -1.33 11.67 11.08
C ALA A 140 -0.30 11.07 10.12
N LEU A 141 0.37 9.99 10.54
CA LEU A 141 1.33 9.25 9.71
C LEU A 141 0.66 8.62 8.49
N VAL A 142 -0.53 8.04 8.62
CA VAL A 142 -1.30 7.53 7.48
C VAL A 142 -1.69 8.65 6.50
N GLN A 143 -2.03 9.83 7.01
CA GLN A 143 -2.28 10.99 6.12
C GLN A 143 -1.01 11.46 5.40
N GLN A 144 0.16 11.41 6.06
CA GLN A 144 1.43 11.69 5.39
C GLN A 144 1.72 10.65 4.30
N LEU A 145 1.46 9.36 4.57
CA LEU A 145 1.61 8.28 3.59
C LEU A 145 0.70 8.46 2.37
N LYS A 146 -0.54 8.91 2.58
CA LYS A 146 -1.44 9.32 1.49
C LYS A 146 -0.85 10.43 0.63
N GLY A 147 -0.26 11.44 1.28
CA GLY A 147 0.37 12.58 0.61
C GLY A 147 1.55 12.14 -0.27
N CYS A 148 2.47 11.34 0.28
CA CYS A 148 3.64 10.90 -0.47
C CYS A 148 3.27 9.90 -1.58
N SER A 149 2.32 8.99 -1.37
CA SER A 149 1.85 8.04 -2.40
C SER A 149 1.19 8.76 -3.59
N SER A 150 0.40 9.79 -3.33
CA SER A 150 -0.24 10.59 -4.39
C SER A 150 0.81 11.33 -5.26
N SER A 151 1.95 11.72 -4.68
CA SER A 151 3.02 12.43 -5.40
C SER A 151 3.79 11.59 -6.43
N VAL A 152 3.58 10.27 -6.43
CA VAL A 152 4.18 9.32 -7.38
C VAL A 152 3.14 8.53 -8.17
N GLY A 153 1.86 8.86 -8.01
CA GLY A 153 0.77 8.14 -8.68
C GLY A 153 0.51 6.73 -8.13
N ALA A 154 0.87 6.45 -6.88
CA ALA A 154 0.61 5.18 -6.20
C ALA A 154 -0.86 5.11 -5.73
N ASN A 155 -1.76 4.87 -6.68
CA ASN A 155 -3.20 5.08 -6.53
C ASN A 155 -3.85 4.21 -5.47
N LYS A 156 -3.75 2.87 -5.56
CA LYS A 156 -4.33 1.97 -4.56
C LYS A 156 -3.82 2.21 -3.14
N LEU A 157 -2.55 2.57 -2.99
CA LEU A 157 -1.98 2.91 -1.69
C LEU A 157 -2.63 4.20 -1.13
N SER A 158 -2.78 5.23 -1.97
CA SER A 158 -3.43 6.48 -1.59
C SER A 158 -4.90 6.27 -1.21
N VAL A 159 -5.64 5.47 -2.00
CA VAL A 159 -7.03 5.07 -1.73
C VAL A 159 -7.13 4.28 -0.42
N SER A 160 -6.25 3.30 -0.21
CA SER A 160 -6.22 2.53 1.05
C SER A 160 -5.99 3.42 2.27
N CYS A 161 -5.11 4.42 2.16
CA CYS A 161 -4.90 5.41 3.23
C CYS A 161 -6.13 6.28 3.50
N MET A 162 -6.96 6.55 2.47
CA MET A 162 -8.23 7.28 2.63
C MET A 162 -9.26 6.44 3.41
N HIS A 163 -9.36 5.15 3.12
CA HIS A 163 -10.32 4.25 3.78
C HIS A 163 -9.92 3.86 5.21
N PHE A 164 -8.65 4.04 5.58
CA PHE A 164 -8.12 3.70 6.90
C PHE A 164 -9.00 4.14 8.08
N ARG A 165 -9.47 5.39 8.08
CA ARG A 165 -10.31 5.93 9.17
C ARG A 165 -11.70 5.33 9.23
N ARG A 166 -12.27 4.93 8.08
CA ARG A 166 -13.63 4.36 7.99
C ARG A 166 -13.72 2.98 8.64
N PHE A 167 -12.62 2.23 8.68
CA PHE A 167 -12.59 0.88 9.26
C PHE A 167 -12.16 0.82 10.73
N ASN A 168 -11.85 1.96 11.35
CA ASN A 168 -11.16 2.00 12.64
C ASN A 168 -11.98 2.62 13.79
N HIS A 169 -13.24 2.19 13.92
CA HIS A 169 -14.18 2.78 14.90
C HIS A 169 -13.88 2.43 16.36
N SER A 170 -13.17 1.34 16.63
CA SER A 170 -12.93 0.84 18.00
C SER A 170 -11.75 1.50 18.72
N LYS A 171 -10.90 2.27 18.02
CA LYS A 171 -9.62 2.81 18.58
C LYS A 171 -8.85 1.77 19.40
N THR A 172 -8.83 0.54 18.90
CA THR A 172 -8.07 -0.58 19.47
C THR A 172 -6.83 -0.82 18.64
N LYS A 173 -5.76 -1.31 19.29
CA LYS A 173 -4.52 -1.68 18.60
C LYS A 173 -4.80 -2.69 17.48
N GLU A 174 -5.65 -3.66 17.73
CA GLU A 174 -6.04 -4.72 16.79
C GLU A 174 -6.79 -4.14 15.59
N GLY A 175 -7.70 -3.18 15.81
CA GLY A 175 -8.42 -2.50 14.74
C GLY A 175 -7.49 -1.72 13.83
N TYR A 176 -6.53 -0.99 14.42
CA TYR A 176 -5.48 -0.30 13.67
C TYR A 176 -4.62 -1.27 12.84
N LEU A 177 -4.24 -2.42 13.40
CA LEU A 177 -3.45 -3.43 12.67
C LEU A 177 -4.21 -4.04 11.49
N ILE A 178 -5.50 -4.35 11.65
CA ILE A 178 -6.37 -4.85 10.57
C ILE A 178 -6.51 -3.78 9.48
N ALA A 179 -6.78 -2.53 9.86
CA ALA A 179 -6.94 -1.43 8.92
C ALA A 179 -5.64 -1.04 8.19
N LEU A 180 -4.47 -1.30 8.80
CA LEU A 180 -3.16 -1.08 8.16
C LEU A 180 -2.79 -2.18 7.16
N ALA A 181 -3.33 -3.39 7.28
CA ALA A 181 -2.92 -4.51 6.43
C ALA A 181 -3.05 -4.23 4.91
N PRO A 182 -4.16 -3.62 4.41
CA PRO A 182 -4.24 -3.23 3.00
C PRO A 182 -3.17 -2.22 2.60
N ILE A 183 -2.94 -1.19 3.43
CA ILE A 183 -1.92 -0.16 3.18
C ILE A 183 -0.52 -0.80 3.02
N MET A 184 -0.20 -1.77 3.88
CA MET A 184 1.08 -2.47 3.83
C MET A 184 1.25 -3.29 2.55
N ASN A 185 0.19 -4.00 2.12
CA ASN A 185 0.21 -4.80 0.90
C ASN A 185 0.41 -3.90 -0.33
N GLU A 186 -0.37 -2.83 -0.44
CA GLU A 186 -0.29 -1.91 -1.57
C GLU A 186 1.07 -1.19 -1.63
N PHE A 187 1.65 -0.84 -0.48
CA PHE A 187 3.01 -0.29 -0.46
C PHE A 187 4.06 -1.31 -0.93
N CYS A 188 3.94 -2.58 -0.53
CA CYS A 188 4.86 -3.62 -1.00
C CYS A 188 4.80 -3.77 -2.53
N ASP A 189 3.61 -3.72 -3.11
CA ASP A 189 3.43 -3.84 -4.56
C ASP A 189 4.05 -2.66 -5.31
N VAL A 190 3.81 -1.43 -4.85
CA VAL A 190 4.42 -0.22 -5.44
C VAL A 190 5.94 -0.25 -5.29
N ARG A 191 6.46 -0.62 -4.11
CA ARG A 191 7.89 -0.73 -3.85
C ARG A 191 8.55 -1.74 -4.79
N ASN A 192 7.99 -2.94 -4.88
CA ASN A 192 8.53 -3.99 -5.75
C ASN A 192 8.54 -3.55 -7.22
N MET A 193 7.46 -2.91 -7.67
CA MET A 193 7.39 -2.32 -9.01
C MET A 193 8.49 -1.28 -9.22
N PHE A 194 8.64 -0.31 -8.32
CA PHE A 194 9.59 0.79 -8.46
C PHE A 194 11.03 0.29 -8.49
N LEU A 195 11.41 -0.59 -7.55
CA LEU A 195 12.74 -1.19 -7.50
C LEU A 195 13.05 -1.98 -8.77
N THR A 196 12.06 -2.74 -9.27
CA THR A 196 12.20 -3.52 -10.51
C THR A 196 12.40 -2.61 -11.73
N ILE A 197 11.64 -1.52 -11.85
CA ILE A 197 11.78 -0.55 -12.95
C ILE A 197 13.12 0.18 -12.86
N LEU A 198 13.52 0.65 -11.67
CA LEU A 198 14.81 1.32 -11.45
C LEU A 198 15.98 0.42 -11.87
N GLN A 199 15.97 -0.83 -11.45
CA GLN A 199 17.00 -1.81 -11.81
C GLN A 199 17.02 -2.11 -13.32
N MET A 200 15.86 -2.26 -13.96
CA MET A 200 15.78 -2.53 -15.40
C MET A 200 16.20 -1.31 -16.24
N GLU A 201 15.86 -0.09 -15.82
CA GLU A 201 16.29 1.16 -16.46
C GLU A 201 17.81 1.37 -16.32
N GLU A 202 18.41 0.99 -15.20
CA GLU A 202 19.87 1.00 -15.03
C GLU A 202 20.56 0.02 -16.00
N GLN A 203 19.99 -1.19 -16.18
CA GLN A 203 20.49 -2.15 -17.18
C GLN A 203 20.38 -1.60 -18.61
N VAL A 204 19.28 -0.89 -18.93
CA VAL A 204 19.10 -0.24 -20.23
C VAL A 204 20.15 0.84 -20.47
N ASP A 205 20.49 1.63 -19.46
CA ASP A 205 21.55 2.65 -19.56
C ASP A 205 22.93 2.01 -19.72
N ALA A 206 23.22 0.94 -18.98
CA ALA A 206 24.50 0.23 -19.04
C ALA A 206 24.75 -0.40 -20.42
N LEU A 207 23.69 -0.78 -21.13
CA LEU A 207 23.72 -1.29 -22.50
C LEU A 207 23.70 -0.18 -23.57
N GLY A 208 23.44 1.06 -23.17
CA GLY A 208 23.48 2.23 -24.05
C GLY A 208 24.92 2.60 -24.43
N PRO A 209 25.13 3.26 -25.57
CA PRO A 209 26.46 3.70 -25.95
C PRO A 209 26.96 4.78 -24.98
N LYS A 210 28.11 4.51 -24.36
CA LYS A 210 28.85 5.49 -23.55
C LYS A 210 29.57 6.45 -24.52
N TYR A 211 28.92 7.56 -24.86
CA TYR A 211 29.56 8.68 -25.56
C TYR A 211 29.91 9.77 -24.57
#